data_AF-A0A933LEE1-F1
#
_entry.id   AF-A0A933LEE1-F1
#
_cell.length_a   1.000
_cell.length_b   1.000
_cell.length_c   1.000
_cell.angle_alpha   90.00
_cell.angle_beta   90.00
_cell.angle_gamma   90.00
#
_symmetry.space_group_name_H-M   'P 1'
#
loop_
_entity.id
_entity.type
_entity.pdbx_description
1 polymer ?
#
loop_
_entity_poly.entity_id
_entity_poly.type
_entity_poly.pdbx_seq_one_letter_code
_entity_poly.pdbx_strand_id
1 'polypeptide(L)'
;MTANDVEALAQARQRWEAAAAAGERRSQVTTASERPLHRIYDPRDLTDIDYLRDVGFPGEYPFTRGIHPTGYRGRLWTIRMFAGYGSVEETNQRFRYLLEE
;
A
#
# COMPACT_ATOMS: atom_id res chain seq x y z
N MET A 1 -10.44 -21.21 4.45
CA MET A 1 -9.49 -22.30 4.17
C MET A 1 -9.61 -23.30 5.29
N THR A 2 -9.73 -24.58 4.95
CA THR A 2 -9.63 -25.65 5.96
C THR A 2 -8.19 -25.79 6.43
N ALA A 3 -7.96 -26.47 7.56
CA ALA A 3 -6.61 -26.73 8.06
C ALA A 3 -5.74 -27.47 7.02
N ASN A 4 -6.34 -28.39 6.26
CA ASN A 4 -5.67 -29.10 5.17
C ASN A 4 -5.23 -28.18 4.03
N ASP A 5 -6.03 -27.15 3.70
CA ASP A 5 -5.69 -26.23 2.61
C ASP A 5 -4.47 -25.36 2.96
N VAL A 6 -4.34 -24.98 4.23
CA VAL A 6 -3.20 -24.19 4.75
C VAL A 6 -1.92 -25.00 4.69
N GLU A 7 -1.98 -26.27 5.06
CA GLU A 7 -0.82 -27.17 5.04
C GLU A 7 -0.37 -27.52 3.62
N ALA A 8 -1.32 -27.80 2.72
CA ALA A 8 -1.02 -28.01 1.30
C ALA A 8 -0.35 -26.77 0.67
N LEU A 9 -0.83 -25.58 1.01
CA LEU A 9 -0.22 -24.32 0.57
C LEU A 9 1.21 -24.15 1.10
N ALA A 10 1.45 -24.53 2.37
CA ALA A 10 2.78 -24.47 2.97
C ALA A 10 3.80 -25.35 2.24
N GLN A 11 3.42 -26.59 1.97
CA GLN A 11 4.28 -27.53 1.24
C GLN A 11 4.49 -27.09 -0.22
N ALA A 12 3.47 -26.53 -0.87
CA ALA A 12 3.60 -25.97 -2.21
C ALA A 12 4.59 -24.78 -2.25
N ARG A 13 4.48 -23.86 -1.28
CA ARG A 13 5.41 -22.72 -1.17
C ARG A 13 6.84 -23.17 -0.92
N GLN A 14 7.07 -24.11 -0.01
CA GLN A 14 8.43 -24.60 0.27
C GLN A 14 9.10 -25.20 -0.99
N ARG A 15 8.36 -26.03 -1.73
CA ARG A 15 8.86 -26.61 -2.99
C ARG A 15 9.19 -25.54 -4.02
N TRP A 16 8.33 -24.53 -4.13
CA TRP A 16 8.52 -23.43 -5.07
C TRP A 16 9.70 -22.52 -4.67
N GLU A 17 9.84 -22.18 -3.39
CA GLU A 17 10.95 -21.35 -2.88
C GLU A 17 12.31 -22.02 -3.11
N ALA A 18 12.40 -23.34 -2.90
CA ALA A 18 13.62 -24.11 -3.16
C ALA A 18 14.04 -24.03 -4.64
N ALA A 19 13.08 -24.10 -5.56
CA ALA A 19 13.35 -23.93 -6.99
C ALA A 19 13.73 -22.49 -7.35
N ALA A 20 13.08 -21.51 -6.73
CA ALA A 20 13.28 -20.09 -7.03
C ALA A 20 14.61 -19.52 -6.47
N ALA A 21 15.15 -20.12 -5.40
CA ALA A 21 16.39 -19.69 -4.76
C ALA A 21 17.61 -19.74 -5.71
N ALA A 22 17.63 -20.67 -6.66
CA ALA A 22 18.74 -20.84 -7.60
C ALA A 22 18.90 -19.67 -8.59
N GLY A 23 17.87 -18.85 -8.80
CA GLY A 23 17.85 -17.78 -9.80
C GLY A 23 18.09 -16.37 -9.25
N GLU A 24 18.26 -16.19 -7.94
CA GLU A 24 18.31 -14.86 -7.33
C GLU A 24 19.70 -14.23 -7.36
N ARG A 25 19.72 -12.94 -7.74
CA ARG A 25 20.94 -12.11 -7.77
C ARG A 25 21.29 -11.48 -6.42
N ARG A 26 20.32 -11.32 -5.54
CA ARG A 26 20.48 -10.72 -4.21
C ARG A 26 19.96 -11.70 -3.17
N SER A 27 20.76 -11.94 -2.14
CA SER A 27 20.42 -12.84 -1.05
C SER A 27 19.36 -12.27 -0.10
N GLN A 28 19.24 -10.95 -0.04
CA GLN A 28 18.22 -10.25 0.75
C GLN A 28 17.71 -9.02 -0.01
N VAL A 29 16.40 -8.81 0.08
CA VAL A 29 15.73 -7.62 -0.45
C VAL A 29 15.07 -6.92 0.73
N THR A 30 15.38 -5.63 0.89
CA THR A 30 14.84 -4.79 1.95
C THR A 30 14.12 -3.58 1.36
N THR A 31 13.15 -3.07 2.11
CA THR A 31 12.54 -1.76 1.84
C THR A 31 13.51 -0.61 2.15
N ALA A 32 13.17 0.61 1.75
CA ALA A 32 13.93 1.82 2.12
C ALA A 32 14.01 2.06 3.65
N SER A 33 13.10 1.47 4.43
CA SER A 33 13.11 1.49 5.89
C SER A 33 13.74 0.22 6.49
N GLU A 34 14.58 -0.48 5.72
CA GLU A 34 15.35 -1.67 6.12
C GLU A 34 14.52 -2.89 6.55
N ARG A 35 13.21 -2.88 6.29
CA ARG A 35 12.35 -4.05 6.55
C ARG A 35 12.66 -5.16 5.53
N PRO A 36 12.95 -6.40 5.97
CA PRO A 36 13.11 -7.54 5.07
C PRO A 36 11.83 -7.80 4.28
N LEU A 37 11.98 -8.12 2.99
CA LEU A 37 10.87 -8.52 2.13
C LEU A 37 10.92 -10.01 1.85
N HIS A 38 9.81 -10.70 2.11
CA HIS A 38 9.61 -12.06 1.64
C HIS A 38 9.43 -12.08 0.12
N ARG A 39 9.82 -13.20 -0.51
CA ARG A 39 9.70 -13.38 -1.96
C ARG A 39 8.26 -13.30 -2.44
N ILE A 40 7.34 -13.87 -1.67
CA ILE A 40 5.90 -13.82 -1.87
C ILE A 40 5.20 -13.68 -0.53
N TYR A 41 3.99 -13.13 -0.57
CA TYR A 41 3.06 -13.09 0.55
C TYR A 41 1.82 -13.88 0.15
N ASP A 42 1.34 -14.73 1.04
CA ASP A 42 0.15 -15.56 0.84
C ASP A 42 -0.79 -15.43 2.06
N PRO A 43 -2.00 -16.02 2.03
CA PRO A 43 -2.97 -15.87 3.12
C PRO A 43 -2.47 -16.22 4.52
N ARG A 44 -1.40 -17.03 4.64
CA ARG A 44 -0.79 -17.37 5.94
C ARG A 44 -0.02 -16.22 6.55
N ASP A 45 0.46 -15.30 5.73
CA ASP A 45 1.15 -14.08 6.18
C ASP A 45 0.17 -13.01 6.72
N LEU A 46 -1.15 -13.27 6.65
CA LEU A 46 -2.21 -12.41 7.19
C LEU A 46 -2.75 -12.88 8.55
N THR A 47 -2.14 -13.90 9.16
CA THR A 47 -2.66 -14.56 10.38
C THR A 47 -2.73 -13.66 11.60
N ASP A 48 -1.87 -12.64 11.69
CA ASP A 48 -1.84 -11.68 12.80
C ASP A 48 -2.82 -10.50 12.64
N ILE A 49 -3.58 -10.46 11.54
CA ILE A 49 -4.51 -9.37 11.24
C ILE A 49 -5.94 -9.80 11.56
N ASP A 50 -6.55 -9.17 12.56
CA ASP A 50 -7.99 -9.26 12.77
C ASP A 50 -8.67 -8.28 11.82
N TYR A 51 -9.38 -8.79 10.82
CA TYR A 51 -9.98 -7.94 9.80
C TYR A 51 -10.93 -6.89 10.38
N LEU A 52 -11.79 -7.26 11.34
CA LEU A 52 -12.79 -6.33 11.85
C LEU A 52 -12.17 -5.29 12.78
N ARG A 53 -11.13 -5.66 13.53
CA ARG A 53 -10.43 -4.76 14.46
C ARG A 53 -9.39 -3.87 13.77
N ASP A 54 -8.57 -4.43 12.89
CA ASP A 54 -7.36 -3.80 12.34
C ASP A 54 -7.57 -3.18 10.96
N VAL A 55 -8.51 -3.70 10.16
CA VAL A 55 -8.76 -3.24 8.79
C VAL A 55 -10.08 -2.49 8.67
N GLY A 56 -11.18 -3.10 9.12
CA GLY A 56 -12.52 -2.54 9.14
C GLY A 56 -13.07 -2.16 7.76
N PHE A 57 -14.08 -1.29 7.77
CA PHE A 57 -14.69 -0.69 6.59
C PHE A 57 -14.26 0.79 6.43
N PRO A 58 -14.23 1.34 5.21
CA PRO A 58 -13.91 2.75 5.01
C PRO A 58 -14.92 3.65 5.73
N GLY A 59 -14.43 4.73 6.35
CA GLY A 59 -15.27 5.65 7.12
C GLY A 59 -15.58 5.22 8.55
N GLU A 60 -15.07 4.07 8.99
CA GLU A 60 -15.20 3.56 10.36
C GLU A 60 -13.82 3.34 10.98
N TYR A 61 -13.73 3.43 12.32
CA TYR A 61 -12.49 3.10 13.04
C TYR A 61 -12.06 1.65 12.70
N PRO A 62 -10.76 1.35 12.48
CA PRO A 62 -9.57 2.20 12.66
C PRO A 62 -9.19 3.09 11.46
N PHE A 63 -10.09 3.25 10.48
CA PHE A 63 -9.89 4.05 9.27
C PHE A 63 -8.73 3.60 8.38
N THR A 64 -8.26 2.35 8.54
CA THR A 64 -7.20 1.74 7.71
C THR A 64 -7.55 1.80 6.22
N ARG A 65 -8.85 1.72 5.87
CA ARG A 65 -9.36 1.83 4.49
C ARG A 65 -9.76 3.25 4.07
N GLY A 66 -9.44 4.25 4.88
CA GLY A 66 -9.74 5.67 4.66
C GLY A 66 -10.83 6.23 5.57
N ILE A 67 -10.81 7.55 5.77
CA ILE A 67 -11.71 8.28 6.70
C ILE A 67 -13.11 8.53 6.14
N HIS A 68 -13.35 8.29 4.85
CA HIS A 68 -14.63 8.57 4.19
C HIS A 68 -15.24 7.27 3.63
N PRO A 69 -16.52 6.95 3.92
CA PRO A 69 -17.17 5.72 3.44
C PRO A 69 -17.15 5.57 1.91
N THR A 70 -17.28 6.67 1.18
CA THR A 70 -17.32 6.68 -0.29
C THR A 70 -15.95 6.82 -0.94
N GLY A 71 -14.90 7.17 -0.18
CA GLY A 71 -13.59 7.55 -0.70
C GLY A 71 -13.67 8.46 -1.92
N TYR A 72 -12.84 8.16 -2.94
CA TYR A 72 -12.77 8.93 -4.17
C TYR A 72 -13.94 8.71 -5.15
N ARG A 73 -14.85 7.78 -4.87
CA ARG A 73 -16.11 7.65 -5.63
C ARG A 73 -17.09 8.78 -5.29
N GLY A 74 -16.99 9.36 -4.09
CA GLY A 74 -17.81 10.50 -3.67
C GLY A 74 -17.17 11.85 -4.00
N ARG A 75 -15.88 12.01 -3.69
CA ARG A 75 -15.11 13.23 -3.99
C ARG A 75 -13.65 12.87 -4.24
N LEU A 76 -13.08 13.34 -5.35
CA LEU A 76 -11.65 13.19 -5.63
C LEU A 76 -10.80 13.91 -4.58
N TRP A 77 -9.53 13.51 -4.47
CA TRP A 77 -8.57 14.26 -3.67
C TRP A 77 -8.42 15.69 -4.22
N THR A 78 -8.05 16.63 -3.35
CA THR A 78 -7.78 18.00 -3.79
C THR A 78 -6.50 17.99 -4.62
N ILE A 79 -6.56 18.45 -5.86
CA ILE A 79 -5.37 18.73 -6.66
C ILE A 79 -4.73 19.99 -6.07
N ARG A 80 -3.61 19.83 -5.37
CA ARG A 80 -2.89 20.92 -4.73
C ARG A 80 -1.50 21.00 -5.32
N MET A 81 -1.37 21.81 -6.37
CA MET A 81 -0.09 22.07 -7.01
C MET A 81 0.79 22.91 -6.07
N PHE A 82 2.00 22.45 -5.82
CA PHE A 82 3.03 23.31 -5.25
C PHE A 82 3.48 24.30 -6.32
N ALA A 83 3.28 25.59 -6.07
CA ALA A 83 3.75 26.67 -6.92
C ALA A 83 4.25 27.83 -6.06
N GLY A 84 5.26 28.52 -6.57
CA GLY A 84 5.90 29.64 -5.89
C GLY A 84 7.32 29.84 -6.43
N TYR A 85 7.57 31.02 -6.96
CA TYR A 85 8.89 31.46 -7.42
C TYR A 85 8.91 32.99 -7.49
N GLY A 86 10.10 33.58 -7.44
CA GLY A 86 10.27 35.02 -7.60
C GLY A 86 9.60 35.84 -6.49
N SER A 87 8.92 36.92 -6.89
CA SER A 87 8.22 37.82 -5.97
C SER A 87 6.82 37.32 -5.56
N VAL A 88 6.23 38.00 -4.59
CA VAL A 88 4.87 37.70 -4.12
C VAL A 88 3.82 37.93 -5.22
N GLU A 89 4.02 38.94 -6.07
CA GLU A 89 3.15 39.25 -7.20
C GLU A 89 3.21 38.15 -8.27
N GLU A 90 4.41 37.69 -8.62
CA GLU A 90 4.64 36.62 -9.60
C GLU A 90 4.03 35.29 -9.14
N THR A 91 4.22 34.96 -7.86
CA THR A 91 3.61 33.77 -7.24
C THR A 91 2.08 33.87 -7.22
N ASN A 92 1.50 35.03 -6.87
CA ASN A 92 0.05 35.23 -6.90
C ASN A 92 -0.52 35.12 -8.33
N GLN A 93 0.18 35.67 -9.32
CA GLN A 93 -0.21 35.52 -10.73
C GLN A 93 -0.22 34.03 -11.13
N ARG A 94 0.80 33.26 -10.73
CA ARG A 94 0.86 31.82 -11.01
C ARG A 94 -0.26 31.04 -10.33
N PHE A 95 -0.64 31.40 -9.10
CA PHE A 95 -1.77 30.75 -8.42
C PHE A 95 -3.10 30.98 -9.14
N ARG A 96 -3.35 32.19 -9.63
CA ARG A 96 -4.58 32.48 -10.40
C ARG A 96 -4.64 31.66 -11.67
N TYR A 97 -3.53 31.60 -12.42
CA TYR A 97 -3.42 30.75 -13.61
C TYR A 97 -3.75 29.27 -13.30
N LEU A 98 -3.21 28.71 -12.21
CA LEU A 98 -3.46 27.30 -11.83
C LEU A 98 -4.88 27.00 -11.33
N LEU A 99 -5.68 28.02 -11.00
CA LEU A 99 -7.08 27.86 -10.61
C LEU A 99 -8.05 27.97 -11.79
N GLU A 100 -7.61 28.58 -12.90
CA GLU A 100 -8.41 28.78 -14.11
C GLU A 100 -8.32 27.59 -15.09
N GLU A 101 -7.29 26.75 -14.95
CA GLU A 101 -7.09 25.49 -15.67
C GLU A 101 -7.82 24.32 -15.01
#